data_AF-A0A1F5J5N7-F1
#
_entry.id   AF-A0A1F5J5N7-F1
#
_cell.length_a   1.000
_cell.length_b   1.000
_cell.length_c   1.000
_cell.angle_alpha   90.00
_cell.angle_beta   90.00
_cell.angle_gamma   90.00
#
_symmetry.space_group_name_H-M   'P 1'
#
loop_
_entity.id
_entity.type
_entity.pdbx_description
1 polymer ?
#
loop_
_entity_poly.entity_id
_entity_poly.type
_entity_poly.pdbx_seq_one_letter_code
_entity_poly.pdbx_strand_id
1 'polypeptide(L)'
;MLRIEIWSKDTIEWSLEGSGDWLQYQQASIKLRSLFPDSEEVELVLGGDSVRTVPLKDAMEEVKSLGGTQNLMLCDKKYEKMMMFVYYG
;
A
#
# COMPACT_ATOMS: atom_id res chain seq x y z
N MET A 1 -9.23 1.59 -12.62
CA MET A 1 -9.34 0.32 -11.86
C MET A 1 -8.17 0.21 -10.89
N LEU A 2 -8.32 -0.47 -9.74
CA LEU A 2 -7.26 -0.60 -8.72
C LEU A 2 -7.06 -2.07 -8.37
N ARG A 3 -5.80 -2.53 -8.37
CA ARG A 3 -5.39 -3.80 -7.78
C ARG A 3 -4.43 -3.54 -6.62
N ILE A 4 -4.74 -4.11 -5.47
CA ILE A 4 -3.93 -4.01 -4.26
C ILE A 4 -3.28 -5.36 -4.02
N GLU A 5 -1.98 -5.40 -3.83
CA GLU A 5 -1.22 -6.64 -3.65
C GLU A 5 -0.37 -6.57 -2.39
N ILE A 6 -0.22 -7.70 -1.70
CA ILE A 6 0.77 -7.86 -0.64
C ILE A 6 1.88 -8.76 -1.18
N TRP A 7 3.10 -8.26 -1.06
CA TRP A 7 4.31 -8.93 -1.50
C TRP A 7 5.23 -9.19 -0.32
N SER A 8 5.82 -10.38 -0.31
CA SER A 8 6.88 -10.78 0.63
C SER A 8 8.01 -11.43 -0.18
N LYS A 9 9.24 -10.89 -0.10
CA LYS A 9 10.44 -11.44 -0.76
C LYS A 9 10.19 -11.99 -2.18
N ASP A 10 9.58 -11.18 -3.04
CA ASP A 10 9.27 -11.49 -4.45
C ASP A 10 8.05 -12.40 -4.74
N THR A 11 7.25 -12.76 -3.73
CA THR A 11 6.01 -13.54 -3.93
C THR A 11 4.77 -12.73 -3.54
N ILE A 12 3.72 -12.79 -4.36
CA ILE A 12 2.40 -12.25 -4.01
C ILE A 12 1.73 -13.20 -3.02
N GLU A 13 1.45 -12.72 -1.81
CA GLU A 13 0.74 -13.48 -0.77
C GLU A 13 -0.77 -13.23 -0.79
N TRP A 14 -1.17 -12.06 -1.29
CA TRP A 14 -2.58 -11.65 -1.35
C TRP A 14 -2.79 -10.61 -2.43
N SER A 15 -3.96 -10.63 -3.07
CA SER A 15 -4.36 -9.65 -4.08
C SER A 15 -5.85 -9.34 -3.97
N LEU A 16 -6.21 -8.10 -4.22
CA LEU A 16 -7.57 -7.60 -4.26
C LEU A 16 -7.74 -6.63 -5.42
N GLU A 17 -8.49 -7.05 -6.43
CA GLU A 17 -8.88 -6.24 -7.56
C GLU A 17 -10.25 -5.59 -7.34
N GLY A 18 -10.41 -4.35 -7.80
CA GLY A 18 -11.63 -3.58 -7.62
C GLY A 18 -11.63 -2.24 -8.33
N SER A 19 -12.69 -1.47 -8.10
CA SER A 19 -12.91 -0.16 -8.73
C SER A 19 -12.12 0.98 -8.09
N GLY A 20 -11.44 0.74 -6.96
CA GLY A 20 -10.87 1.79 -6.11
C GLY A 20 -11.90 2.46 -5.20
N ASP A 21 -12.97 1.76 -4.84
CA ASP A 21 -14.00 2.27 -3.94
C ASP A 21 -13.61 2.24 -2.45
N TRP A 22 -14.47 2.81 -1.62
CA TRP A 22 -14.23 2.92 -0.18
C TRP A 22 -14.04 1.55 0.49
N LEU A 23 -14.74 0.52 0.01
CA LEU A 23 -14.75 -0.81 0.59
C LEU A 23 -13.43 -1.52 0.30
N GLN A 24 -12.92 -1.40 -0.92
CA GLN A 24 -11.62 -1.95 -1.30
C GLN A 24 -10.50 -1.38 -0.42
N TYR A 25 -10.50 -0.05 -0.20
CA TYR A 25 -9.53 0.57 0.69
C TYR A 25 -9.73 0.19 2.17
N GLN A 26 -10.96 -0.02 2.63
CA GLN A 26 -11.22 -0.49 3.99
C GLN A 26 -10.61 -1.88 4.22
N GLN A 27 -10.78 -2.80 3.27
CA GLN A 27 -10.18 -4.14 3.32
C GLN A 27 -8.65 -4.06 3.31
N ALA A 28 -8.08 -3.20 2.47
CA ALA A 28 -6.64 -2.95 2.45
C ALA A 28 -6.12 -2.39 3.78
N SER A 29 -6.85 -1.47 4.43
CA SER A 29 -6.45 -0.92 5.75
C SER A 29 -6.36 -1.98 6.83
N ILE A 30 -7.27 -2.96 6.82
CA ILE A 30 -7.23 -4.08 7.77
C ILE A 30 -5.98 -4.91 7.52
N LYS A 31 -5.70 -5.25 6.26
CA LYS A 31 -4.52 -6.02 5.87
C LYS A 31 -3.21 -5.28 6.17
N LEU A 32 -3.17 -3.97 5.99
CA LEU A 32 -2.00 -3.13 6.24
C LEU A 32 -1.58 -3.21 7.72
N ARG A 33 -2.54 -3.11 8.65
CA ARG A 33 -2.27 -3.24 10.10
C ARG A 33 -1.78 -4.64 10.45
N SER A 34 -2.29 -5.68 9.79
CA SER A 34 -1.80 -7.06 9.98
C SER A 34 -0.40 -7.27 9.38
N LEU A 35 -0.06 -6.56 8.30
CA LEU A 35 1.23 -6.66 7.63
C LEU A 35 2.36 -6.04 8.48
N PHE A 36 2.05 -4.92 9.14
CA PHE A 36 2.97 -4.13 9.97
C PHE A 36 2.44 -3.98 11.42
N PRO A 37 2.28 -5.08 12.18
CA PRO A 37 1.61 -5.05 13.48
C PRO A 37 2.37 -4.25 14.55
N ASP A 38 3.70 -4.20 14.45
CA ASP A 38 4.58 -3.57 15.43
C ASP A 38 5.20 -2.27 14.91
N SER A 39 4.73 -1.75 13.77
CA SER A 39 5.30 -0.55 13.15
C SER A 39 4.44 0.69 13.44
N GLU A 40 5.08 1.76 13.92
CA GLU A 40 4.42 3.06 14.06
C GLU A 40 4.39 3.84 12.74
N GLU A 41 5.36 3.56 11.87
CA GLU A 41 5.58 4.24 10.59
C GLU A 41 5.90 3.23 9.47
N VAL A 42 5.60 3.60 8.25
CA VAL A 42 5.90 2.86 7.02
C VAL A 42 6.46 3.80 5.96
N GLU A 43 7.22 3.25 5.01
CA GLU A 43 7.68 4.00 3.85
C GLU A 43 6.60 3.97 2.76
N LEU A 44 6.25 5.14 2.25
CA LEU A 44 5.41 5.31 1.08
C LEU A 44 6.30 5.67 -0.11
N VAL A 45 6.41 4.73 -1.04
CA VAL A 45 7.13 4.88 -2.30
C VAL A 45 6.18 5.35 -3.38
N LEU A 46 6.57 6.44 -4.04
CA LEU A 46 5.89 7.08 -5.14
C LEU A 46 6.74 6.88 -6.40
N GLY A 47 6.23 6.12 -7.38
CA GLY A 47 6.77 6.08 -8.75
C GLY A 47 8.31 6.08 -8.86
N GLY A 48 8.96 5.00 -8.40
CA GLY A 48 10.39 4.74 -8.63
C GLY A 48 11.34 5.34 -7.60
N ASP A 49 11.31 6.66 -7.38
CA ASP A 49 12.42 7.36 -6.70
C ASP A 49 12.04 8.22 -5.50
N SER A 50 10.75 8.49 -5.27
CA SER A 50 10.33 9.33 -4.15
C SER A 50 9.80 8.48 -3.00
N VAL A 51 10.57 8.44 -1.91
CA VAL A 51 10.23 7.70 -0.69
C VAL A 51 10.01 8.70 0.44
N ARG A 52 8.89 8.56 1.16
CA ARG A 52 8.65 9.30 2.39
C ARG A 52 8.13 8.41 3.49
N THR A 53 8.52 8.69 4.72
CA THR A 53 8.01 7.99 5.91
C THR A 53 6.69 8.62 6.33
N VAL A 54 5.67 7.79 6.56
CA VAL A 54 4.35 8.20 7.03
C VAL A 54 3.92 7.37 8.22
N PRO A 55 3.18 7.94 9.20
CA PRO A 55 2.59 7.15 10.28
C PRO A 55 1.66 6.06 9.72
N LEU A 56 1.73 4.84 10.26
CA LEU A 56 0.90 3.71 9.81
C LEU A 56 -0.60 4.03 9.88
N LYS A 57 -1.02 4.81 10.88
CA LYS A 57 -2.40 5.26 11.07
C LYS A 57 -2.92 6.14 9.93
N ASP A 58 -2.03 6.89 9.27
CA ASP A 58 -2.37 7.89 8.24
C ASP A 58 -2.04 7.37 6.82
N ALA A 59 -1.26 6.29 6.71
CA ALA A 59 -0.74 5.74 5.46
C ALA A 59 -1.82 5.48 4.39
N MET A 60 -2.99 4.98 4.76
CA MET A 60 -4.06 4.75 3.78
C MET A 60 -4.70 6.05 3.27
N GLU A 61 -4.77 7.08 4.10
CA GLU A 61 -5.29 8.39 3.67
C GLU A 61 -4.33 9.02 2.66
N GLU A 62 -3.02 8.90 2.90
CA GLU A 62 -1.98 9.32 1.97
C GLU A 62 -2.03 8.55 0.64
N VAL A 63 -2.28 7.24 0.69
CA VAL A 63 -2.46 6.44 -0.54
C VAL A 63 -3.69 6.91 -1.32
N LYS A 64 -4.81 7.17 -0.64
CA LYS A 64 -6.04 7.65 -1.29
C LYS A 64 -5.88 9.04 -1.89
N SER A 65 -5.16 9.95 -1.23
CA SER A 65 -4.96 11.32 -1.71
C SER A 65 -4.10 11.38 -2.97
N LEU A 66 -3.16 10.42 -3.12
CA LEU A 66 -2.25 10.32 -4.26
C LEU A 66 -2.73 9.34 -5.35
N GLY A 67 -3.64 8.45 -5.01
CA GLY A 67 -4.09 7.35 -5.85
C GLY A 67 -4.69 7.81 -7.18
N GLY A 68 -4.55 6.98 -8.21
CA GLY A 68 -5.09 7.23 -9.55
C GLY A 68 -4.16 8.02 -10.49
N THR A 69 -3.06 8.58 -10.00
CA THR A 69 -2.05 9.24 -10.83
C THR A 69 -0.84 8.35 -11.13
N GLN A 70 -0.50 7.44 -10.21
CA GLN A 70 0.66 6.55 -10.30
C GLN A 70 0.51 5.37 -9.36
N ASN A 71 1.35 4.34 -9.54
CA ASN A 71 1.44 3.23 -8.61
C ASN A 71 2.13 3.67 -7.32
N LEU A 72 1.64 3.13 -6.21
CA LEU A 72 2.11 3.44 -4.86
C LEU A 72 2.50 2.15 -4.15
N MET A 73 3.45 2.22 -3.23
CA MET A 73 3.82 1.08 -2.40
C MET A 73 4.03 1.53 -0.96
N LEU A 74 3.44 0.79 -0.02
CA LEU A 74 3.74 0.89 1.41
C LEU A 74 4.65 -0.26 1.80
N CYS A 75 5.80 0.02 2.43
CA CYS A 75 6.75 -1.01 2.83
C CYS A 75 7.41 -0.73 4.18
N ASP A 76 8.01 -1.77 4.75
CA ASP A 76 8.95 -1.59 5.86
C ASP A 76 10.31 -1.08 5.35
N LYS A 77 11.15 -0.58 6.26
CA LYS A 77 12.48 -0.03 5.93
C LYS A 77 13.42 -1.03 5.25
N LYS A 78 13.12 -2.33 5.33
CA LYS A 78 13.92 -3.41 4.72
C LYS A 78 13.32 -3.94 3.42
N TYR A 79 12.17 -3.43 2.99
CA TYR A 79 11.45 -3.90 1.81
C TYR A 79 11.13 -5.41 1.85
N GLU A 80 11.02 -5.98 3.05
CA GLU A 80 10.70 -7.40 3.24
C GLU A 80 9.21 -7.65 3.09
N LYS A 81 8.38 -6.67 3.47
CA LYS A 81 6.92 -6.71 3.37
C LYS A 81 6.43 -5.45 2.68
N MET A 82 5.62 -5.64 1.64
CA MET A 82 5.16 -4.54 0.80
C MET A 82 3.66 -4.69 0.52
N MET A 83 2.95 -3.57 0.49
CA MET A 83 1.60 -3.46 -0.04
C MET A 83 1.63 -2.52 -1.25
N MET A 84 1.43 -3.07 -2.44
CA MET A 84 1.39 -2.32 -3.69
C MET A 84 -0.05 -1.91 -4.05
N PHE A 85 -0.19 -0.71 -4.58
CA PHE A 85 -1.43 -0.15 -5.13
C PHE A 85 -1.19 0.14 -6.61
N VAL A 86 -1.73 -0.73 -7.47
CA VAL A 86 -1.57 -0.68 -8.92
C VAL A 86 -2.81 -0.08 -9.54
N TYR A 87 -2.68 1.13 -10.07
CA TYR A 87 -3.77 1.86 -10.71
C TYR A 87 -3.71 1.66 -12.22
N TYR A 88 -4.79 1.14 -12.79
CA TYR A 88 -4.99 1.04 -14.23
C TYR A 88 -5.90 2.19 -14.69
N GLY A 89 -5.50 2.87 -15.76
CA GLY A 89 -6.32 3.82 -16.49
C GLY A 89 -7.57 3.18 -17.09
#